data_AF-A0A7C5MCL4-F1
#
_entry.id   AF-A0A7C5MCL4-F1
#
_cell.length_a   1.000
_cell.length_b   1.000
_cell.length_c   1.000
_cell.angle_alpha   90.00
_cell.angle_beta   90.00
_cell.angle_gamma   90.00
#
_symmetry.space_group_name_H-M   'P 1'
#
loop_
_entity.id
_entity.type
_entity.pdbx_description
1 polymer ?
#
loop_
_entity_poly.entity_id
_entity_poly.type
_entity_poly.pdbx_seq_one_letter_code
_entity_poly.pdbx_strand_id
1 'polypeptide(L)' 'MVVKIETFTAEPPCAGCLKLLEYADLIKAKYGDKVEVIKHIGPCEEFSKYGLTVVPA' A
#
# COMPACT_ATOMS: atom_id res chain seq x y z
N MET A 1 -7.06 15.56 -11.10
CA MET A 1 -6.07 15.31 -10.05
C MET A 1 -6.10 13.82 -9.78
N VAL A 2 -4.98 13.12 -10.00
CA VAL A 2 -4.87 11.68 -9.72
C VAL A 2 -4.36 11.54 -8.28
N VAL A 3 -5.05 10.76 -7.46
CA VAL A 3 -4.65 10.52 -6.07
C VAL A 3 -3.71 9.32 -6.05
N LYS A 4 -2.50 9.52 -5.55
CA LYS A 4 -1.54 8.43 -5.37
C LYS A 4 -1.76 7.79 -3.99
N ILE A 5 -1.92 6.47 -3.97
CA ILE A 5 -2.07 5.67 -2.76
C ILE A 5 -0.91 4.68 -2.74
N GLU A 6 -0.06 4.79 -1.73
CA GLU A 6 1.04 3.86 -1.52
C GLU A 6 0.76 3.06 -0.27
N THR A 7 0.81 1.74 -0.38
CA THR A 7 0.55 0.82 0.74
C THR A 7 1.81 0.08 1.10
N PHE A 8 2.04 -0.11 2.39
CA PHE A 8 3.26 -0.66 2.95
C PHE A 8 2.93 -1.87 3.82
N THR A 9 3.49 -3.03 3.47
CA THR A 9 3.18 -4.32 4.13
C THR A 9 4.45 -5.09 4.50
N ALA A 10 4.34 -5.94 5.53
CA ALA A 10 5.42 -6.83 5.93
C ALA A 10 5.61 -8.00 4.94
N GLU A 11 6.80 -8.59 4.94
CA GLU A 11 7.06 -9.90 4.33
C GLU A 11 7.55 -10.87 5.42
N PRO A 12 6.82 -11.97 5.72
CA PRO A 12 5.54 -12.37 5.14
C PRO A 12 4.36 -11.48 5.58
N PRO A 13 3.34 -11.29 4.72
CA PRO A 13 2.21 -10.41 5.03
C PRO A 13 1.34 -11.00 6.15
N CYS A 14 1.05 -10.19 7.17
CA CYS A 14 0.10 -10.57 8.23
C CYS A 14 -1.36 -10.43 7.74
N ALA A 15 -2.32 -10.96 8.50
CA ALA A 15 -3.74 -10.86 8.15
C ALA A 15 -4.22 -9.41 7.92
N GLY A 16 -3.64 -8.44 8.62
CA GLY A 16 -3.90 -7.00 8.41
C GLY A 16 -3.35 -6.50 7.08
N CYS A 17 -2.14 -6.93 6.68
CA CYS A 17 -1.54 -6.59 5.39
C CYS A 17 -2.38 -7.13 4.23
N LEU A 18 -2.87 -8.36 4.33
CA LEU A 18 -3.71 -8.96 3.29
C LEU A 18 -4.99 -8.16 3.05
N LYS A 19 -5.67 -7.75 4.13
CA LYS A 19 -6.87 -6.89 4.02
C LYS A 19 -6.55 -5.53 3.41
N LEU A 20 -5.43 -4.92 3.78
CA LEU A 20 -5.05 -3.63 3.25
C LEU A 20 -4.77 -3.69 1.74
N LEU A 21 -4.11 -4.75 1.27
CA LEU A 21 -3.89 -5.01 -0.15
C LEU A 21 -5.21 -5.21 -0.91
N GLU A 22 -6.16 -5.94 -0.33
CA GLU A 22 -7.50 -6.15 -0.91
C GLU A 22 -8.26 -4.82 -1.03
N TYR A 23 -8.27 -4.00 0.02
CA TYR A 23 -8.90 -2.67 -0.04
C TYR A 23 -8.23 -1.75 -1.06
N ALA A 24 -6.90 -1.82 -1.19
CA ALA A 24 -6.18 -1.05 -2.19
C ALA A 24 -6.63 -1.40 -3.62
N ASP A 25 -6.82 -2.69 -3.92
CA ASP A 25 -7.40 -3.12 -5.21
C ASP A 25 -8.85 -2.67 -5.38
N LEU A 26 -9.69 -2.77 -4.34
CA LEU A 26 -11.08 -2.31 -4.39
C LEU A 26 -11.17 -0.81 -4.67
N ILE A 27 -10.29 -0.01 -4.07
CA ILE A 27 -10.22 1.43 -4.33
C ILE A 27 -9.80 1.69 -5.77
N LYS A 28 -8.76 1.00 -6.27
CA LYS A 28 -8.34 1.12 -7.68
C LYS A 28 -9.47 0.75 -8.64
N ALA A 29 -10.19 -0.34 -8.37
CA ALA A 29 -11.31 -0.79 -9.19
C ALA A 29 -12.48 0.21 -9.15
N LYS A 30 -12.75 0.82 -7.99
CA LYS A 30 -13.85 1.77 -7.82
C LYS A 30 -13.59 3.13 -8.47
N TYR A 31 -12.35 3.62 -8.40
CA TYR A 31 -12.00 4.97 -8.84
C TYR A 31 -11.23 5.02 -10.17
N GLY A 32 -10.78 3.86 -10.68
CA GLY A 32 -10.12 3.73 -11.98
C GLY A 32 -8.91 4.63 -12.11
N ASP A 33 -8.82 5.35 -13.23
CA ASP A 33 -7.70 6.23 -13.59
C ASP A 33 -7.55 7.46 -12.68
N LYS A 34 -8.49 7.68 -11.73
CA LYS A 34 -8.39 8.75 -10.75
C LYS A 34 -7.48 8.39 -9.58
N VAL A 35 -7.11 7.12 -9.42
CA VAL A 35 -6.28 6.64 -8.32
C VAL A 35 -5.15 5.76 -8.83
N GLU A 36 -3.93 6.11 -8.43
CA GLU A 36 -2.75 5.29 -8.68
C GLU A 36 -2.39 4.54 -7.40
N VAL A 37 -2.47 3.21 -7.41
CA VAL A 37 -2.17 2.37 -6.26
C VAL A 37 -0.81 1.70 -6.45
N ILE A 38 0.11 1.92 -5.50
CA ILE A 38 1.44 1.31 -5.43
C ILE A 38 1.51 0.46 -4.16
N LYS A 39 1.97 -0.79 -4.29
CA LYS A 39 2.05 -1.73 -3.17
C LYS A 39 3.51 -2.07 -2.89
N HIS A 40 4.00 -1.66 -1.73
CA HIS A 40 5.31 -1.98 -1.20
C HIS A 40 5.18 -3.17 -0.23
N ILE A 41 5.86 -4.27 -0.56
CA ILE A 41 5.85 -5.51 0.23
C ILE A 41 7.27 -5.77 0.72
N GLY A 42 7.43 -5.96 2.02
CA GLY A 42 8.73 -6.17 2.66
C GLY A 42 9.55 -4.88 2.83
N PRO A 43 10.78 -4.99 3.35
CA PRO A 43 11.66 -3.84 3.53
C PRO A 43 12.07 -3.25 2.18
N CYS A 44 11.65 -2.02 1.89
CA CYS A 44 12.04 -1.27 0.69
C CYS A 44 12.61 0.11 1.05
N GLU A 45 13.35 0.74 0.12
CA GLU A 45 13.95 2.07 0.35
C GLU A 45 12.91 3.16 0.70
N GLU A 46 11.69 3.03 0.20
CA GLU A 46 10.61 3.99 0.48
C GLU A 46 10.20 3.98 1.97
N PHE A 47 10.36 2.87 2.71
CA PHE A 47 10.16 2.86 4.17
C PHE A 47 11.10 3.83 4.86
N SER A 48 12.39 3.78 4.52
CA SER A 48 13.41 4.66 5.08
C SER A 48 13.18 6.11 4.67
N LYS A 49 12.79 6.34 3.42
CA LYS A 49 12.50 7.69 2.89
C LYS A 49 11.31 8.35 3.57
N TYR A 50 10.25 7.61 3.85
CA TYR A 50 9.06 8.11 4.54
C TYR A 50 9.16 8.03 6.06
N GLY A 51 10.24 7.46 6.61
CA GLY A 51 10.40 7.25 8.05
C GLY A 51 9.37 6.29 8.64
N LEU A 52 8.88 5.34 7.82
CA LEU A 52 7.90 4.34 8.25
C LEU A 52 8.58 3.25 9.06
N THR A 53 8.21 3.16 10.34
CA THR A 53 8.76 2.16 11.28
C THR A 53 7.81 1.00 11.57
N VAL A 54 6.57 1.06 11.07
CA VAL A 54 5.51 0.08 11.34
C VAL A 54 4.68 -0.20 10.10
N VAL A 55 4.14 -1.41 10.02
CA VAL A 55 3.25 -1.90 8.96
C VAL A 55 2.07 -2.65 9.60
N PRO A 56 0.89 -2.71 8.96
CA PRO A 56 0.54 -2.15 7.64
C PRO A 56 0.32 -0.62 7.67
N ALA A 57 0.73 0.09 6.62
CA ALA A 57 0.57 1.54 6.47
C ALA A 57 0.08 1.92 5.06
#